data_AF-A0AA85FGJ6-F1
#
_entry.id   AF-A0AA85FGJ6-F1
#
_cell.length_a   1.000
_cell.length_b   1.000
_cell.length_c   1.000
_cell.angle_alpha   90.00
_cell.angle_beta   90.00
_cell.angle_gamma   90.00
#
_symmetry.space_group_name_H-M   'P 1'
#
loop_
_entity.id
_entity.type
_entity.pdbx_description
1 polymer ?
#
loop_
_entity_poly.entity_id
_entity_poly.type
_entity_poly.pdbx_seq_one_letter_code
_entity_poly.pdbx_strand_id
1 'polypeptide(L)'
;MLIDLISTEKSYDCLPNFTAADCLRLLGIGRNQYIELVNTYKSFLSSIGPDENEIQGLLCDILPSQPIDKVILEPWYVVRIGSVMLSDIQTSTDSERIMIDQLIDAEKADDLEETNQVSPGILVKDLDQDIVRGLYLRGLVYIDIPVSCDDKICVPTLEGFVMNRISGDIRENLLYKIFVTADENTSVSELAECLQVDVNSVKQATSIFCRLGFAQKRIGRPESRTKPFQIPISNDESDTLLHTENSAVEANLDSFPSVDDHCQQKKKLVLIFDSTITAYLMMGNLSPNLKPHAVTMFEVGKLSDDSLNSFVFELNHLAPVSEGEVGVYREYALNLRKTIHFLRSQASLDSTDFCDVDLIRGGSLLSLEAETRIRVLRKNYNVVVSLIPSTYEDQQASDSQWPPHLGPPISEANSPWFGFFISCVASNTIQRKQNHSIDVLPTLLTTCGTRISRLPSPLRGISRFWLTAWGHDAVVVDSTNFLTTANDMLLSSPVLIQVFLRST
;
A
#
# COMPACT_ATOMS: atom_id res chain seq x y z
N MET A 1 12.14 15.94 20.66
CA MET A 1 12.11 15.68 19.20
C MET A 1 11.55 16.85 18.40
N LEU A 2 10.24 17.16 18.44
CA LEU A 2 9.69 18.28 17.64
C LEU A 2 10.31 19.63 18.01
N ILE A 3 10.50 19.87 19.31
CA ILE A 3 11.24 21.03 19.84
C ILE A 3 12.64 21.10 19.21
N ASP A 4 13.39 19.99 19.22
CA ASP A 4 14.75 19.92 18.64
C ASP A 4 14.74 20.15 17.12
N LEU A 5 13.68 19.71 16.43
CA LEU A 5 13.55 19.84 14.98
C LEU A 5 13.27 21.30 14.58
N ILE A 6 12.43 21.99 15.36
CA ILE A 6 12.13 23.42 15.20
C ILE A 6 13.37 24.25 15.57
N SER A 7 14.03 23.95 16.68
CA SER A 7 15.21 24.68 17.14
C SER A 7 16.40 24.54 16.19
N THR A 8 16.55 23.38 15.53
CA THR A 8 17.57 23.14 14.50
C THR A 8 17.12 23.53 13.09
N GLU A 9 15.94 24.15 12.93
CA GLU A 9 15.35 24.58 11.67
C GLU A 9 15.29 23.51 10.56
N LYS A 10 15.19 22.24 10.94
CA LYS A 10 15.11 21.15 9.96
C LYS A 10 13.73 21.09 9.32
N SER A 11 13.68 20.59 8.08
CA SER A 11 12.41 20.33 7.40
C SER A 11 11.69 19.15 8.05
N TYR A 12 10.35 19.21 8.07
CA TYR A 12 9.50 18.09 8.51
C TYR A 12 9.81 16.79 7.74
N ASP A 13 10.25 16.90 6.49
CA ASP A 13 10.61 15.80 5.59
C ASP A 13 11.78 14.94 6.07
N CYS A 14 12.50 15.39 7.11
CA CYS A 14 13.56 14.62 7.76
C CYS A 14 13.01 13.63 8.81
N LEU A 15 11.73 13.70 9.15
CA LEU A 15 11.11 12.74 10.05
C LEU A 15 10.81 11.44 9.29
N PRO A 16 11.14 10.26 9.88
CA PRO A 16 10.65 8.97 9.38
C PRO A 16 9.12 8.98 9.26
N ASN A 17 8.58 8.28 8.27
CA ASN A 17 7.16 8.33 7.90
C ASN A 17 6.26 7.87 9.05
N PHE A 18 6.62 6.78 9.72
CA PHE A 18 5.86 6.26 10.86
C PHE A 18 5.92 7.18 12.08
N THR A 19 7.05 7.85 12.28
CA THR A 19 7.20 8.86 13.34
C THR A 19 6.35 10.09 13.03
N ALA A 20 6.34 10.54 11.78
CA ALA A 20 5.50 11.65 11.33
C ALA A 20 4.00 11.31 11.43
N ALA A 21 3.61 10.07 11.11
CA ALA A 21 2.26 9.57 11.32
C ALA A 21 1.87 9.59 12.80
N ASP A 22 2.78 9.19 13.70
CA ASP A 22 2.52 9.23 15.15
C ASP A 22 2.43 10.67 15.66
N CYS A 23 3.25 11.60 15.15
CA CYS A 23 3.14 13.04 15.44
C CYS A 23 1.79 13.61 15.00
N LEU A 24 1.32 13.24 13.81
CA LEU A 24 0.01 13.66 13.32
C LEU A 24 -1.12 13.09 14.20
N ARG A 25 -1.02 11.83 14.60
CA ARG A 25 -2.01 11.16 15.45
C ARG A 25 -2.08 11.75 16.85
N LEU A 26 -0.93 12.00 17.48
CA LEU A 26 -0.85 12.49 18.86
C LEU A 26 -1.08 13.99 18.96
N LEU A 27 -0.41 14.78 18.12
CA LEU A 27 -0.36 16.24 18.26
C LEU A 27 -1.18 16.99 17.20
N GLY A 28 -1.60 16.33 16.12
CA GLY A 28 -2.31 16.96 15.01
C GLY A 28 -1.41 17.81 14.12
N ILE A 29 -0.09 17.69 14.30
CA ILE A 29 0.90 18.46 13.56
C ILE A 29 1.32 17.67 12.32
N GLY A 30 0.68 17.99 11.20
CA GLY A 30 1.14 17.58 9.87
C GLY A 30 2.20 18.55 9.32
N ARG A 31 2.63 18.28 8.08
CA ARG A 31 3.65 19.10 7.38
C ARG A 31 3.27 20.59 7.31
N ASN A 32 2.03 20.89 6.96
CA ASN A 32 1.58 22.28 6.79
C ASN A 32 1.53 23.00 8.14
N GLN A 33 0.98 22.35 9.16
CA GLN A 33 0.94 22.88 10.53
C GLN A 33 2.36 23.10 11.06
N TYR A 34 3.30 22.18 10.79
CA TYR A 34 4.69 22.35 11.18
C TYR A 34 5.33 23.59 10.54
N ILE A 35 5.09 23.83 9.25
CA ILE A 35 5.62 25.01 8.55
C ILE A 35 5.07 26.29 9.19
N GLU A 36 3.78 26.33 9.52
CA GLU A 36 3.17 27.46 10.23
C GLU A 36 3.78 27.67 11.62
N LEU A 37 4.01 26.60 12.39
CA LEU A 37 4.65 26.68 13.70
C LEU A 37 6.07 27.24 13.62
N VAL A 38 6.88 26.74 12.67
CA VAL A 38 8.25 27.24 12.44
C VAL A 38 8.25 28.72 12.04
N ASN A 39 7.32 29.14 11.17
CA ASN A 39 7.20 30.54 10.78
C ASN A 39 6.83 31.43 11.97
N THR A 40 5.90 30.99 12.81
CA THR A 40 5.51 31.69 14.04
C THR A 40 6.71 31.80 14.99
N TYR A 41 7.43 30.70 15.21
CA TYR A 41 8.66 30.67 16.02
C TYR A 41 9.74 31.62 15.50
N LYS A 42 9.99 31.64 14.19
CA LYS A 42 10.94 32.58 13.55
C LYS A 42 10.54 34.04 13.72
N SER A 43 9.24 34.34 13.69
CA SER A 43 8.72 35.69 13.97
C SER A 43 9.01 36.10 15.42
N PHE A 44 8.90 35.17 16.37
CA PHE A 44 9.19 35.45 17.78
C PHE A 44 10.69 35.63 18.04
N LEU A 45 11.55 34.81 17.42
CA LEU A 45 13.01 34.99 17.46
C LEU A 45 13.45 36.35 16.93
N SER A 46 12.73 36.91 15.96
CA SER A 46 13.02 38.26 15.44
C SER A 46 12.63 39.38 16.41
N SER A 47 11.80 39.09 17.42
CA SER A 47 11.29 40.05 18.40
C SER A 47 11.93 39.94 19.79
N ILE A 48 12.54 38.80 20.12
CA ILE A 48 13.07 38.47 21.46
C ILE A 48 14.59 38.28 21.34
N GLY A 49 15.34 38.74 22.35
CA GLY A 49 16.80 38.58 22.42
C GLY A 49 17.28 37.13 22.56
N PRO A 50 18.59 36.87 22.58
CA PRO A 50 19.19 35.54 22.38
C PRO A 50 19.21 34.68 23.66
N ASP A 51 18.15 34.68 24.47
CA ASP A 51 18.11 33.88 25.69
C ASP A 51 17.47 32.50 25.41
N GLU A 52 18.31 31.46 25.34
CA GLU A 52 17.92 30.08 25.00
C GLU A 52 16.81 29.51 25.89
N ASN A 53 16.76 29.90 27.17
CA ASN A 53 15.75 29.43 28.12
C ASN A 53 14.36 30.01 27.85
N GLU A 54 14.27 31.27 27.40
CA GLU A 54 12.99 31.90 27.04
C GLU A 54 12.45 31.30 25.74
N ILE A 55 13.35 30.97 24.82
CA ILE A 55 13.06 30.33 23.53
C ILE A 55 12.47 28.93 23.74
N GLN A 56 13.02 28.14 24.67
CA GLN A 56 12.49 26.81 24.97
C GLN A 56 11.13 26.86 25.70
N GLY A 57 10.94 27.83 26.59
CA GLY A 57 9.62 28.09 27.21
C GLY A 57 8.55 28.43 26.17
N LEU A 58 8.89 29.30 25.21
CA LEU A 58 7.99 29.71 24.13
C LEU A 58 7.61 28.54 23.20
N LEU A 59 8.51 27.59 22.95
CA LEU A 59 8.20 26.37 22.20
C LEU A 59 7.24 25.45 22.96
N CYS A 60 7.36 25.36 24.28
CA CYS A 60 6.41 24.63 25.11
C CYS A 60 5.01 25.29 25.14
N ASP A 61 4.94 26.61 25.01
CA ASP A 61 3.68 27.36 24.94
C ASP A 61 2.99 27.22 23.57
N ILE A 62 3.77 27.13 22.49
CA ILE A 62 3.26 27.03 21.12
C ILE A 62 2.84 25.60 20.77
N LEU A 63 3.51 24.59 21.33
CA LEU A 63 3.20 23.19 21.05
C LEU A 63 1.99 22.70 21.88
N PRO A 64 1.18 21.77 21.33
CA PRO A 64 0.08 21.17 22.09
C PRO A 64 0.62 20.47 23.35
N SER A 65 0.06 20.84 24.51
CA SER A 65 0.39 20.22 25.81
C SER A 65 -0.40 18.94 26.08
N GLN A 66 -1.52 18.75 25.37
CA GLN A 66 -2.36 17.56 25.45
C GLN A 66 -2.47 16.89 24.07
N PRO A 67 -2.59 15.55 24.03
CA PRO A 67 -2.83 14.85 22.79
C PRO A 67 -4.23 15.15 22.24
N ILE A 68 -4.46 14.87 20.96
CA ILE A 68 -5.79 15.02 20.34
C ILE A 68 -6.80 14.06 20.99
N ASP A 69 -8.02 14.55 21.22
CA ASP A 69 -9.15 13.82 21.82
C ASP A 69 -9.67 12.61 20.99
N LYS A 70 -9.24 12.49 19.74
CA LYS A 70 -9.62 11.40 18.81
C LYS A 70 -8.76 10.15 18.99
N VAL A 71 -8.74 9.59 20.20
CA VAL A 71 -8.03 8.34 20.49
C VAL A 71 -8.92 7.15 20.13
N ILE A 72 -8.38 6.23 19.32
CA ILE A 72 -9.01 4.95 19.00
C ILE A 72 -8.73 3.98 20.15
N LEU A 73 -9.79 3.55 20.84
CA LEU A 73 -9.74 2.60 21.94
C LEU A 73 -10.42 1.30 21.49
N GLU A 74 -9.63 0.31 21.09
CA GLU A 74 -10.16 -1.02 20.75
C GLU A 74 -10.38 -1.85 22.03
N PRO A 75 -11.41 -2.71 22.09
CA PRO A 75 -11.76 -3.47 23.30
C PRO A 75 -10.62 -4.38 23.83
N TRP A 76 -9.72 -4.81 22.95
CA TRP A 76 -8.62 -5.72 23.27
C TRP A 76 -7.32 -5.00 23.64
N TYR A 77 -7.28 -3.67 23.59
CA TYR A 77 -6.13 -2.90 24.07
C TYR A 77 -6.02 -2.98 25.59
N VAL A 78 -4.81 -2.75 26.09
CA VAL A 78 -4.50 -2.82 27.52
C VAL A 78 -4.14 -1.42 28.02
N VAL A 79 -4.81 -0.98 29.08
CA VAL A 79 -4.51 0.27 29.78
C VAL A 79 -3.50 -0.03 30.88
N ARG A 80 -2.44 0.77 30.93
CA ARG A 80 -1.39 0.70 31.95
C ARG A 80 -1.23 2.05 32.62
N ILE A 81 -0.72 2.04 33.85
CA ILE A 81 -0.52 3.28 34.57
C ILE A 81 0.70 4.02 34.07
N GLY A 82 0.56 5.32 33.88
CA GLY A 82 1.67 6.21 33.59
C GLY A 82 2.34 6.71 34.87
N SER A 83 2.99 7.86 34.75
CA SER A 83 3.60 8.54 35.89
C SER A 83 2.56 9.39 36.62
N VAL A 84 1.84 8.80 37.57
CA VAL A 84 0.84 9.51 38.39
C VAL A 84 1.50 10.17 39.60
N MET A 85 1.33 11.48 39.77
CA MET A 85 1.79 12.24 40.94
C MET A 85 0.64 12.51 41.93
N LEU A 86 0.99 12.84 43.17
CA LEU A 86 -0.01 13.15 44.21
C LEU A 86 -0.89 14.36 43.85
N SER A 87 -0.36 15.33 43.10
CA SER A 87 -1.13 16.47 42.58
C SER A 87 -2.23 16.04 41.61
N ASP A 88 -1.98 14.98 40.84
CA ASP A 88 -2.91 14.50 39.83
C ASP A 88 -4.08 13.74 40.47
N ILE A 89 -3.80 13.02 41.55
CA ILE A 89 -4.83 12.36 42.36
C ILE A 89 -5.74 13.39 43.02
N GLN A 90 -5.20 14.51 43.52
CA GLN A 90 -6.00 15.56 44.14
C GLN A 90 -6.95 16.25 43.17
N THR A 91 -6.53 16.41 41.91
CA THR A 91 -7.33 17.06 40.84
C THR A 91 -8.28 16.10 40.13
N SER A 92 -8.13 14.79 40.32
CA SER A 92 -8.99 13.77 39.71
C SER A 92 -10.34 13.60 40.41
N THR A 93 -11.34 13.21 39.63
CA THR A 93 -12.67 12.82 40.11
C THR A 93 -12.63 11.49 40.88
N ASP A 94 -13.66 11.21 41.68
CA ASP A 94 -13.71 9.96 42.45
C ASP A 94 -13.74 8.70 41.57
N SER A 95 -14.35 8.77 40.39
CA SER A 95 -14.37 7.67 39.42
C SER A 95 -13.00 7.44 38.76
N GLU A 96 -12.27 8.51 38.42
CA GLU A 96 -10.89 8.41 37.94
C GLU A 96 -9.97 7.83 39.00
N ARG A 97 -10.11 8.24 40.28
CA ARG A 97 -9.30 7.70 41.38
C ARG A 97 -9.50 6.20 41.56
N ILE A 98 -10.76 5.74 41.52
CA ILE A 98 -11.07 4.30 41.62
C ILE A 98 -10.40 3.53 40.48
N MET A 99 -10.43 4.06 39.25
CA MET A 99 -9.77 3.42 38.10
C MET A 99 -8.24 3.41 38.24
N ILE A 100 -7.65 4.51 38.72
CA ILE A 100 -6.21 4.59 38.99
C ILE A 100 -5.82 3.54 40.03
N ASP A 101 -6.56 3.42 41.14
CA ASP A 101 -6.29 2.43 42.17
C ASP A 101 -6.40 1.00 41.62
N GLN A 102 -7.41 0.71 40.80
CA GLN A 102 -7.55 -0.57 40.11
C GLN A 102 -6.36 -0.89 39.19
N LEU A 103 -5.85 0.10 38.46
CA LEU A 103 -4.67 -0.06 37.60
C LEU A 103 -3.39 -0.30 38.41
N ILE A 104 -3.21 0.39 39.54
CA ILE A 104 -2.08 0.17 40.47
C ILE A 104 -2.12 -1.24 41.03
N ASP A 105 -3.30 -1.71 41.46
CA ASP A 105 -3.46 -3.05 42.04
C ASP A 105 -3.22 -4.14 40.99
N ALA A 106 -3.65 -3.92 39.74
CA ALA A 106 -3.38 -4.83 38.63
C ALA A 106 -1.89 -4.93 38.28
N GLU A 107 -1.13 -3.84 38.38
CA GLU A 107 0.32 -3.85 38.14
C GLU A 107 1.09 -4.53 39.28
N LYS A 108 0.68 -4.33 40.54
CA LYS A 108 1.34 -4.93 41.72
C LYS A 108 1.11 -6.43 41.85
N ALA A 109 0.03 -6.97 41.29
CA ALA A 109 -0.26 -8.40 41.34
C ALA A 109 0.85 -9.26 40.70
N ASP A 110 1.63 -8.68 39.79
CA ASP A 110 2.70 -9.37 39.05
C ASP A 110 4.07 -9.36 39.72
N ASP A 111 4.34 -8.42 40.64
CA ASP A 111 5.62 -8.36 41.36
C ASP A 111 5.86 -9.57 42.28
N LEU A 112 4.83 -10.40 42.50
CA LEU A 112 4.88 -11.60 43.35
C LEU A 112 5.19 -12.90 42.60
N GLU A 113 5.10 -12.92 41.27
CA GLU A 113 5.44 -14.09 40.45
C GLU A 113 6.65 -13.77 39.58
N GLU A 114 7.85 -14.25 39.97
CA GLU A 114 9.15 -14.06 39.31
C GLU A 114 9.22 -14.66 37.87
N THR A 115 8.36 -14.22 36.96
CA THR A 115 8.47 -14.47 35.53
C THR A 115 8.63 -13.14 34.82
N ASN A 116 9.62 -13.04 33.93
CA ASN A 116 9.92 -11.86 33.11
C ASN A 116 8.82 -11.54 32.07
N GLN A 117 7.54 -11.60 32.45
CA GLN A 117 6.39 -11.24 31.64
C GLN A 117 5.93 -9.84 32.04
N VAL A 118 5.49 -9.08 31.04
CA VAL A 118 5.03 -7.70 31.20
C VAL A 118 3.67 -7.74 31.92
N SER A 119 3.49 -6.94 32.98
CA SER A 119 2.28 -6.95 33.84
C SER A 119 0.96 -7.03 33.06
N PRO A 120 -0.05 -7.77 33.52
CA PRO A 120 -1.36 -7.81 32.89
C PRO A 120 -2.08 -6.51 33.26
N GLY A 121 -1.82 -5.44 32.51
CA GLY A 121 -2.68 -4.27 32.59
C GLY A 121 -4.15 -4.64 32.32
N ILE A 122 -5.06 -3.70 32.49
CA ILE A 122 -6.49 -3.98 32.38
C ILE A 122 -6.95 -3.80 30.93
N LEU A 123 -7.78 -4.71 30.41
CA LEU A 123 -8.33 -4.59 29.06
C LEU A 123 -9.33 -3.42 28.99
N VAL A 124 -9.30 -2.68 27.88
CA VAL A 124 -10.23 -1.56 27.64
C VAL A 124 -11.69 -1.99 27.71
N LYS A 125 -12.03 -3.22 27.29
CA LYS A 125 -13.41 -3.75 27.38
C LYS A 125 -13.97 -3.78 28.80
N ASP A 126 -13.09 -3.87 29.81
CA ASP A 126 -13.46 -4.03 31.22
C ASP A 126 -13.49 -2.66 31.94
N LEU A 127 -13.16 -1.56 31.23
CA LEU A 127 -13.09 -0.20 31.74
C LEU A 127 -14.09 0.73 31.03
N ASP A 128 -14.43 1.82 31.70
CA ASP A 128 -15.20 2.91 31.09
C ASP A 128 -14.33 3.73 30.13
N GLN A 129 -14.70 3.75 28.85
CA GLN A 129 -13.93 4.41 27.78
C GLN A 129 -13.81 5.92 27.98
N ASP A 130 -14.80 6.58 28.57
CA ASP A 130 -14.79 8.03 28.75
C ASP A 130 -13.82 8.43 29.87
N ILE A 131 -13.74 7.64 30.93
CA ILE A 131 -12.77 7.83 32.02
C ILE A 131 -11.35 7.54 31.50
N VAL A 132 -11.16 6.46 30.75
CA VAL A 132 -9.85 6.13 30.14
C VAL A 132 -9.38 7.24 29.21
N ARG A 133 -10.28 7.80 28.40
CA ARG A 133 -9.97 8.94 27.52
C ARG A 133 -9.55 10.17 28.32
N GLY A 134 -10.27 10.51 29.40
CA GLY A 134 -9.91 11.62 30.28
C GLY A 134 -8.53 11.45 30.93
N LEU A 135 -8.23 10.26 31.44
CA LEU A 135 -6.93 9.92 32.02
C LEU A 135 -5.80 9.95 30.98
N TYR A 136 -6.08 9.50 29.75
CA TYR A 136 -5.11 9.48 28.65
C TYR A 136 -4.75 10.90 28.20
N LEU A 137 -5.73 11.79 28.06
CA LEU A 137 -5.50 13.20 27.71
C LEU A 137 -4.63 13.93 28.73
N ARG A 138 -4.71 13.52 29.99
CA ARG A 138 -3.88 14.05 31.09
C ARG A 138 -2.52 13.37 31.21
N GLY A 139 -2.25 12.34 30.39
CA GLY A 139 -0.99 11.59 30.41
C GLY A 139 -0.81 10.68 31.63
N LEU A 140 -1.88 10.39 32.38
CA LEU A 140 -1.85 9.57 33.59
C LEU A 140 -1.85 8.07 33.30
N VAL A 141 -2.31 7.69 32.12
CA VAL A 141 -2.33 6.31 31.62
C VAL A 141 -1.76 6.26 30.21
N TYR A 142 -1.18 5.13 29.84
CA TYR A 142 -0.79 4.85 28.46
C TYR A 142 -1.43 3.56 27.99
N ILE A 143 -1.59 3.46 26.67
CA ILE A 143 -2.25 2.32 26.02
C ILE A 143 -1.16 1.43 25.45
N ASP A 144 -1.15 0.19 25.88
CA ASP A 144 -0.33 -0.88 25.36
C ASP A 144 -1.18 -1.79 24.46
N ILE A 145 -0.59 -2.23 23.35
CA ILE A 145 -1.28 -3.06 22.35
C ILE A 145 -0.61 -4.43 22.36
N PRO A 146 -1.21 -5.42 23.05
CA PRO A 146 -0.58 -6.72 23.24
C PRO A 146 -0.65 -7.56 21.96
N VAL A 147 0.51 -7.99 21.46
CA VAL A 147 0.61 -8.84 20.27
C VAL A 147 1.22 -10.20 20.64
N SER A 148 0.47 -11.27 20.37
CA SER A 148 0.87 -12.67 20.59
C SER A 148 1.57 -13.25 19.36
N CYS A 149 2.30 -14.36 19.54
CA CYS A 149 3.02 -15.03 18.44
C CYS A 149 2.09 -15.61 17.36
N ASP A 150 0.87 -15.99 17.75
CA ASP A 150 -0.12 -16.65 16.88
C ASP A 150 -1.10 -15.66 16.24
N ASP A 151 -0.99 -14.38 16.61
CA ASP A 151 -1.85 -13.34 16.06
C ASP A 151 -1.59 -13.18 14.57
N LYS A 152 -2.68 -12.95 13.81
CA LYS A 152 -2.64 -12.65 12.38
C LYS A 152 -3.05 -11.20 12.17
N ILE A 153 -2.33 -10.53 11.30
CA ILE A 153 -2.55 -9.11 11.00
C ILE A 153 -2.97 -8.91 9.55
N CYS A 154 -3.86 -7.95 9.34
CA CYS A 154 -4.28 -7.49 8.03
C CYS A 154 -3.97 -5.99 7.90
N VAL A 155 -3.42 -5.60 6.75
CA VAL A 155 -3.14 -4.20 6.41
C VAL A 155 -4.27 -3.72 5.49
N PRO A 156 -5.25 -2.93 5.98
CA PRO A 156 -6.27 -2.34 5.13
C PRO A 156 -5.67 -1.24 4.25
N THR A 157 -6.50 -0.67 3.38
CA THR A 157 -6.14 0.50 2.56
C THR A 157 -5.74 1.67 3.43
N LEU A 158 -4.55 2.21 3.20
CA LEU A 158 -4.00 3.32 3.98
C LEU A 158 -4.75 4.61 3.66
N GLU A 159 -5.34 5.22 4.68
CA GLU A 159 -5.92 6.57 4.62
C GLU A 159 -5.03 7.55 5.38
N GLY A 160 -4.75 8.71 4.77
CA GLY A 160 -3.99 9.79 5.44
C GLY A 160 -2.51 9.47 5.71
N PHE A 161 -1.91 8.51 5.01
CA PHE A 161 -0.50 8.16 5.19
C PHE A 161 0.43 9.36 4.92
N VAL A 162 1.35 9.61 5.86
CA VAL A 162 2.32 10.70 5.76
C VAL A 162 3.58 10.17 5.05
N MET A 163 3.83 10.67 3.85
CA MET A 163 4.99 10.30 3.03
C MET A 163 6.03 11.42 3.05
N ASN A 164 7.09 11.23 3.82
CA ASN A 164 8.31 12.04 3.82
C ASN A 164 9.42 11.31 3.04
N ARG A 165 10.60 11.95 2.95
CA ARG A 165 11.76 11.33 2.29
C ARG A 165 12.36 10.28 3.23
N ILE A 166 12.65 9.11 2.67
CA ILE A 166 13.22 7.98 3.42
C ILE A 166 14.51 8.45 4.11
N SER A 167 14.49 8.44 5.44
CA SER A 167 15.58 9.00 6.26
C SER A 167 16.68 7.97 6.55
N GLY A 168 16.51 6.73 6.10
CA GLY A 168 17.44 5.62 6.31
C GLY A 168 17.36 5.00 7.71
N ASP A 169 16.24 5.19 8.43
CA ASP A 169 16.05 4.58 9.75
C ASP A 169 15.91 3.05 9.63
N ILE A 170 16.69 2.33 10.43
CA ILE A 170 16.73 0.87 10.48
C ILE A 170 15.36 0.32 10.92
N ARG A 171 14.67 1.02 11.83
CA ARG A 171 13.34 0.60 12.31
C ARG A 171 12.28 0.78 11.23
N GLU A 172 12.33 1.88 10.51
CA GLU A 172 11.45 2.14 9.36
C GLU A 172 11.66 1.11 8.26
N ASN A 173 12.91 0.73 7.97
CA ASN A 173 13.20 -0.36 7.03
C ASN A 173 12.55 -1.68 7.46
N LEU A 174 12.59 -2.03 8.75
CA LEU A 174 11.90 -3.23 9.26
C LEU A 174 10.38 -3.14 9.07
N LEU A 175 9.79 -1.97 9.35
CA LEU A 175 8.35 -1.74 9.16
C LEU A 175 7.96 -1.94 7.68
N TYR A 176 8.70 -1.37 6.73
CA TYR A 176 8.44 -1.59 5.31
C TYR A 176 8.60 -3.06 4.89
N LYS A 177 9.60 -3.77 5.43
CA LYS A 177 9.74 -5.22 5.19
C LYS A 177 8.52 -5.99 5.68
N ILE A 178 7.96 -5.62 6.83
CA ILE A 178 6.73 -6.24 7.36
C ILE A 178 5.52 -5.90 6.47
N PHE A 179 5.37 -4.66 6.00
CA PHE A 179 4.27 -4.28 5.09
C PHE A 179 4.20 -5.15 3.83
N VAL A 180 5.36 -5.42 3.20
CA VAL A 180 5.40 -6.24 1.97
C VAL A 180 5.13 -7.72 2.25
N THR A 181 5.50 -8.20 3.44
CA THR A 181 5.46 -9.64 3.78
C THR A 181 4.22 -10.06 4.56
N ALA A 182 3.51 -9.10 5.19
CA ALA A 182 2.30 -9.35 5.92
C ALA A 182 1.22 -9.97 5.02
N ASP A 183 0.61 -11.03 5.50
CA ASP A 183 -0.53 -11.67 4.87
C ASP A 183 -1.55 -12.08 5.93
N GLU A 184 -2.82 -12.10 5.54
CA GLU A 184 -3.97 -12.36 6.42
C GLU A 184 -3.94 -13.77 7.04
N ASN A 185 -3.13 -14.66 6.46
CA ASN A 185 -3.01 -16.06 6.85
C ASN A 185 -1.74 -16.35 7.64
N THR A 186 -0.74 -15.46 7.62
CA THR A 186 0.54 -15.63 8.33
C THR A 186 0.46 -15.11 9.76
N SER A 187 0.93 -15.89 10.72
CA SER A 187 1.07 -15.44 12.12
C SER A 187 2.33 -14.58 12.31
N VAL A 188 2.40 -13.86 13.42
CA VAL A 188 3.58 -13.04 13.78
C VAL A 188 4.86 -13.88 13.91
N SER A 189 4.77 -15.09 14.46
CA SER A 189 5.89 -16.03 14.56
C SER A 189 6.41 -16.45 13.18
N GLU A 190 5.48 -16.86 12.32
CA GLU A 190 5.77 -17.22 10.94
C GLU A 190 6.36 -16.06 10.12
N LEU A 191 5.90 -14.83 10.36
CA LEU A 191 6.41 -13.62 9.74
C LEU A 191 7.87 -13.36 10.16
N ALA A 192 8.18 -13.55 11.45
CA ALA A 192 9.54 -13.42 11.97
C ALA A 192 10.50 -14.46 11.37
N GLU A 193 10.05 -15.71 11.22
CA GLU A 193 10.81 -16.76 10.52
C GLU A 193 11.03 -16.42 9.04
N CYS A 194 10.01 -15.90 8.37
CA CYS A 194 10.11 -15.48 6.97
C CYS A 194 11.16 -14.37 6.79
N LEU A 195 11.14 -13.37 7.66
CA LEU A 195 12.04 -12.21 7.61
C LEU A 195 13.43 -12.47 8.23
N GLN A 196 13.62 -13.57 8.95
CA GLN A 196 14.81 -13.85 9.77
C GLN A 196 15.11 -12.75 10.80
N VAL A 197 14.06 -12.22 11.42
CA VAL A 197 14.13 -11.19 12.47
C VAL A 197 13.63 -11.79 13.78
N ASP A 198 14.06 -11.25 14.91
CA ASP A 198 13.58 -11.70 16.21
C ASP A 198 12.07 -11.45 16.37
N VAL A 199 11.38 -12.42 16.97
CA VAL A 199 9.91 -12.38 17.14
C VAL A 199 9.48 -11.15 17.96
N ASN A 200 10.31 -10.69 18.89
CA ASN A 200 9.97 -9.55 19.76
C ASN A 200 9.96 -8.23 18.97
N SER A 201 10.91 -8.01 18.07
CA SER A 201 10.94 -6.86 17.15
C SER A 201 9.73 -6.88 16.22
N VAL A 202 9.32 -8.05 15.72
CA VAL A 202 8.11 -8.16 14.88
C VAL A 202 6.85 -7.89 15.70
N LYS A 203 6.76 -8.36 16.94
CA LYS A 203 5.66 -8.01 17.86
C LYS A 203 5.58 -6.52 18.13
N GLN A 204 6.70 -5.86 18.42
CA GLN A 204 6.77 -4.42 18.65
C GLN A 204 6.36 -3.64 17.39
N ALA A 205 6.87 -4.03 16.22
CA ALA A 205 6.50 -3.44 14.94
C ALA A 205 4.99 -3.59 14.65
N THR A 206 4.45 -4.78 14.91
CA THR A 206 3.02 -5.08 14.74
C THR A 206 2.16 -4.24 15.68
N SER A 207 2.60 -4.10 16.94
CA SER A 207 1.96 -3.23 17.94
C SER A 207 1.94 -1.77 17.46
N ILE A 208 3.04 -1.27 16.88
CA ILE A 208 3.10 0.07 16.28
C ILE A 208 2.11 0.20 15.11
N PHE A 209 2.01 -0.79 14.22
CA PHE A 209 1.05 -0.71 13.11
C PHE A 209 -0.40 -0.65 13.58
N CYS A 210 -0.76 -1.47 14.57
CA CYS A 210 -2.09 -1.40 15.18
C CYS A 210 -2.34 -0.05 15.86
N ARG A 211 -1.33 0.49 16.55
CA ARG A 211 -1.42 1.82 17.20
C ARG A 211 -1.64 2.96 16.22
N LEU A 212 -0.96 2.90 15.08
CA LEU A 212 -1.07 3.90 14.02
C LEU A 212 -2.33 3.71 13.16
N GLY A 213 -3.08 2.62 13.35
CA GLY A 213 -4.26 2.29 12.55
C GLY A 213 -3.93 1.73 11.16
N PHE A 214 -2.68 1.35 10.91
CA PHE A 214 -2.24 0.77 9.64
C PHE A 214 -2.45 -0.75 9.56
N ALA A 215 -2.65 -1.43 10.69
CA ALA A 215 -2.96 -2.85 10.71
C ALA A 215 -4.07 -3.16 11.72
N GLN A 216 -4.86 -4.19 11.42
CA GLN A 216 -5.90 -4.70 12.31
C GLN A 216 -5.59 -6.15 12.66
N LYS A 217 -5.77 -6.49 13.94
CA LYS A 217 -5.70 -7.87 14.41
C LYS A 217 -6.92 -8.63 13.93
N ARG A 218 -6.71 -9.76 13.25
CA ARG A 218 -7.81 -10.61 12.77
C ARG A 218 -8.36 -11.44 13.93
N ILE A 219 -9.56 -11.11 14.40
CA ILE A 219 -10.26 -11.82 15.48
C ILE A 219 -11.32 -12.73 14.86
N GLY A 220 -11.04 -14.04 14.74
CA GLY A 220 -12.02 -15.06 14.31
C GLY A 220 -12.11 -15.36 12.79
N ARG A 221 -12.85 -16.42 12.44
CA ARG A 221 -13.14 -16.89 11.05
C ARG A 221 -13.93 -15.84 10.26
N PRO A 222 -13.90 -15.85 8.91
CA PRO A 222 -14.48 -14.79 8.10
C PRO A 222 -16.01 -14.93 8.08
N GLU A 223 -16.70 -14.24 8.99
CA GLU A 223 -18.13 -14.02 8.91
C GLU A 223 -18.39 -12.51 8.80
N SER A 224 -18.84 -12.12 7.60
CA SER A 224 -19.52 -10.85 7.26
C SER A 224 -18.89 -9.53 7.74
N ARG A 225 -18.18 -8.88 6.79
CA ARG A 225 -18.26 -7.44 6.46
C ARG A 225 -18.47 -6.48 7.64
N THR A 226 -17.37 -6.05 8.25
CA THR A 226 -17.29 -4.74 8.91
C THR A 226 -17.02 -3.67 7.86
N LYS A 227 -17.87 -2.63 7.83
CA LYS A 227 -17.78 -1.51 6.88
C LYS A 227 -16.44 -0.76 7.03
N PRO A 228 -15.89 -0.18 5.95
CA PRO A 228 -14.70 0.66 6.04
C PRO A 228 -14.94 1.85 6.98
N PHE A 229 -13.91 2.15 7.78
CA PHE A 229 -13.85 3.32 8.66
C PHE A 229 -14.09 4.59 7.83
N GLN A 230 -15.06 5.41 8.23
CA GLN A 230 -15.22 6.78 7.75
C GLN A 230 -14.87 7.70 8.91
N ILE A 231 -13.90 8.59 8.70
CA ILE A 231 -13.68 9.74 9.58
C ILE A 231 -14.93 10.63 9.45
N PRO A 232 -15.68 10.93 10.53
CA PRO A 232 -16.83 11.81 10.42
C PRO A 232 -16.35 13.23 10.13
N ILE A 233 -16.57 13.67 8.89
CA ILE A 233 -16.61 15.08 8.54
C ILE A 233 -18.02 15.54 8.89
N SER A 234 -18.12 16.39 9.90
CA SER A 234 -19.37 17.05 10.28
C SER A 234 -19.83 17.95 9.14
N ASN A 235 -20.88 17.56 8.44
CA ASN A 235 -21.74 18.48 7.69
C ASN A 235 -23.17 18.23 8.18
N ASP A 236 -23.73 19.22 8.86
CA ASP A 236 -25.16 19.33 9.12
C ASP A 236 -25.91 19.32 7.78
N GLU A 237 -26.95 18.50 7.67
CA GLU A 237 -28.30 18.87 7.23
C GLU A 237 -29.18 17.62 7.05
N SER A 238 -30.12 17.47 8.00
CA SER A 238 -31.54 17.13 7.84
C SER A 238 -32.01 16.10 6.79
N ASP A 239 -32.65 15.06 7.35
CA ASP A 239 -34.01 14.59 7.02
C ASP A 239 -34.28 13.24 6.31
N THR A 240 -35.17 12.51 7.00
CA THR A 240 -36.18 11.52 6.58
C THR A 240 -35.83 10.02 6.47
N LEU A 241 -36.17 9.35 7.57
CA LEU A 241 -36.42 7.92 7.78
C LEU A 241 -37.55 7.36 6.90
N LEU A 242 -37.36 6.14 6.38
CA LEU A 242 -38.46 5.19 6.18
C LEU A 242 -38.01 3.78 6.63
N HIS A 243 -38.62 3.35 7.73
CA HIS A 243 -38.60 1.98 8.22
C HIS A 243 -39.40 1.07 7.27
N THR A 244 -38.91 -0.14 7.02
CA THR A 244 -39.78 -1.27 6.71
C THR A 244 -39.19 -2.53 7.34
N GLU A 245 -39.91 -3.01 8.35
CA GLU A 245 -39.72 -4.27 9.05
C GLU A 245 -40.04 -5.45 8.12
N ASN A 246 -39.31 -6.58 8.21
CA ASN A 246 -39.88 -7.82 8.79
C ASN A 246 -39.06 -9.11 8.55
N SER A 247 -38.97 -9.84 9.67
CA SER A 247 -39.13 -11.29 9.86
C SER A 247 -38.05 -12.29 9.44
N ALA A 248 -37.52 -12.93 10.49
CA ALA A 248 -36.80 -14.19 10.52
C ALA A 248 -37.64 -15.39 10.05
N VAL A 249 -36.99 -16.38 9.43
CA VAL A 249 -37.38 -17.79 9.51
C VAL A 249 -36.10 -18.63 9.57
N GLU A 250 -35.93 -19.32 10.70
CA GLU A 250 -34.91 -20.34 10.95
C GLU A 250 -35.20 -21.61 10.14
N ALA A 251 -34.16 -22.26 9.64
CA ALA A 251 -34.17 -23.69 9.33
C ALA A 251 -32.75 -24.26 9.47
N ASN A 252 -32.48 -24.82 10.66
CA ASN A 252 -31.36 -25.72 10.91
C ASN A 252 -31.54 -27.01 10.12
N LEU A 253 -30.49 -27.48 9.44
CA LEU A 253 -30.31 -28.91 9.18
C LEU A 253 -28.82 -29.27 9.26
N ASP A 254 -28.49 -29.95 10.34
CA ASP A 254 -27.21 -30.57 10.64
C ASP A 254 -26.73 -31.49 9.51
N SER A 255 -25.50 -31.30 9.06
CA SER A 255 -24.69 -32.37 8.49
C SER A 255 -23.21 -32.09 8.77
N PHE A 256 -22.69 -32.76 9.79
CA PHE A 256 -21.25 -32.86 10.06
C PHE A 256 -20.55 -33.65 8.96
N PRO A 257 -19.38 -33.22 8.47
CA PRO A 257 -18.34 -34.13 8.05
C PRO A 257 -17.17 -34.11 9.04
N SER A 258 -16.68 -35.31 9.25
CA SER A 258 -15.61 -35.78 10.12
C SER A 258 -14.27 -35.07 9.93
N VAL A 259 -13.57 -34.98 11.06
CA VAL A 259 -12.18 -34.58 11.28
C VAL A 259 -11.21 -35.54 10.57
N ASP A 260 -10.06 -34.98 10.16
CA ASP A 260 -8.85 -35.56 9.55
C ASP A 260 -8.81 -35.67 8.02
N ASP A 261 -8.35 -34.60 7.37
CA ASP A 261 -7.23 -34.70 6.42
C ASP A 261 -6.50 -33.34 6.32
N HIS A 262 -5.17 -33.37 6.23
CA HIS A 262 -4.32 -32.17 6.20
C HIS A 262 -4.70 -31.25 5.03
N CYS A 263 -5.47 -30.19 5.29
CA CYS A 263 -5.83 -29.20 4.27
C CYS A 263 -4.57 -28.47 3.83
N GLN A 264 -3.97 -28.90 2.71
CA GLN A 264 -2.96 -28.14 1.99
C GLN A 264 -3.53 -26.74 1.76
N GLN A 265 -2.96 -25.73 2.43
CA GLN A 265 -3.38 -24.35 2.22
C GLN A 265 -3.24 -24.02 0.73
N LYS A 266 -4.38 -23.81 0.06
CA LYS A 266 -4.42 -23.32 -1.31
C LYS A 266 -3.65 -22.01 -1.36
N LYS A 267 -2.63 -21.91 -2.23
CA LYS A 267 -1.82 -20.70 -2.34
C LYS A 267 -2.44 -19.72 -3.32
N LYS A 268 -2.07 -18.45 -3.18
CA LYS A 268 -2.62 -17.36 -3.97
C LYS A 268 -1.92 -17.23 -5.33
N LEU A 269 -2.56 -16.53 -6.26
CA LEU A 269 -1.94 -16.05 -7.49
C LEU A 269 -1.49 -14.60 -7.26
N VAL A 270 -0.29 -14.25 -7.72
CA VAL A 270 0.21 -12.88 -7.59
C VAL A 270 0.37 -12.21 -8.94
N LEU A 271 -0.09 -10.98 -9.03
CA LEU A 271 0.08 -10.09 -10.17
C LEU A 271 1.15 -9.04 -9.84
N ILE A 272 2.29 -9.09 -10.53
CA ILE A 272 3.36 -8.11 -10.40
C ILE A 272 3.10 -6.92 -11.31
N PHE A 273 3.16 -5.72 -10.73
CA PHE A 273 3.03 -4.44 -11.41
C PHE A 273 4.21 -3.50 -11.06
N ASP A 274 4.38 -2.45 -11.85
CA ASP A 274 5.45 -1.46 -11.72
C ASP A 274 4.97 -0.15 -11.07
N SER A 275 5.89 0.76 -10.75
CA SER A 275 5.54 2.05 -10.15
C SER A 275 4.76 2.98 -11.08
N THR A 276 4.74 2.73 -12.40
CA THR A 276 4.02 3.58 -13.36
C THR A 276 2.51 3.46 -13.19
N ILE A 277 1.98 2.24 -12.97
CA ILE A 277 0.55 2.03 -12.70
C ILE A 277 0.12 2.81 -11.46
N THR A 278 0.90 2.77 -10.37
CA THR A 278 0.59 3.56 -9.16
C THR A 278 0.63 5.05 -9.42
N ALA A 279 1.59 5.54 -10.20
CA ALA A 279 1.68 6.95 -10.54
C ALA A 279 0.46 7.44 -11.31
N TYR A 280 -0.02 6.66 -12.29
CA TYR A 280 -1.22 7.00 -13.07
C TYR A 280 -2.48 7.06 -12.20
N LEU A 281 -2.61 6.15 -11.23
CA LEU A 281 -3.74 6.14 -10.31
C LEU A 281 -3.68 7.30 -9.28
N MET A 282 -2.48 7.77 -8.93
CA MET A 282 -2.28 8.90 -8.00
C MET A 282 -2.58 10.27 -8.60
N MET A 283 -2.62 10.42 -9.93
CA MET A 283 -2.83 11.73 -10.57
C MET A 283 -4.21 12.35 -10.29
N GLY A 284 -5.13 11.65 -9.62
CA GLY A 284 -6.42 12.17 -9.14
C GLY A 284 -7.46 12.46 -10.24
N ASN A 285 -7.03 12.52 -11.50
CA ASN A 285 -7.86 12.85 -12.66
C ASN A 285 -8.86 11.74 -13.05
N LEU A 286 -8.65 10.51 -12.58
CA LEU A 286 -9.48 9.34 -12.91
C LEU A 286 -10.64 9.15 -11.92
N SER A 287 -10.34 9.24 -10.63
CA SER A 287 -11.29 9.25 -9.51
C SER A 287 -10.53 9.66 -8.24
N PRO A 288 -11.13 10.50 -7.36
CA PRO A 288 -10.50 10.89 -6.10
C PRO A 288 -10.35 9.70 -5.13
N ASN A 289 -11.22 8.69 -5.22
CA ASN A 289 -11.24 7.55 -4.30
C ASN A 289 -10.11 6.54 -4.56
N LEU A 290 -9.49 6.59 -5.74
CA LEU A 290 -8.38 5.69 -6.10
C LEU A 290 -7.07 6.08 -5.42
N LYS A 291 -6.95 7.30 -4.90
CA LYS A 291 -5.71 7.80 -4.29
C LYS A 291 -5.29 6.95 -3.06
N PRO A 292 -6.16 6.64 -2.09
CA PRO A 292 -5.84 5.71 -1.00
C PRO A 292 -5.30 4.35 -1.47
N HIS A 293 -5.92 3.72 -2.47
CA HIS A 293 -5.45 2.44 -3.02
C HIS A 293 -4.10 2.59 -3.72
N ALA A 294 -3.90 3.67 -4.46
CA ALA A 294 -2.65 3.94 -5.14
C ALA A 294 -1.49 4.18 -4.15
N VAL A 295 -1.75 4.92 -3.07
CA VAL A 295 -0.80 5.12 -1.96
C VAL A 295 -0.49 3.78 -1.29
N THR A 296 -1.50 2.95 -1.03
CA THR A 296 -1.31 1.61 -0.45
C THR A 296 -0.45 0.74 -1.36
N MET A 297 -0.77 0.67 -2.66
CA MET A 297 -0.01 -0.07 -3.66
C MET A 297 1.43 0.44 -3.81
N PHE A 298 1.69 1.73 -3.54
CA PHE A 298 3.02 2.31 -3.61
C PHE A 298 3.84 2.08 -2.32
N GLU A 299 3.27 2.41 -1.16
CA GLU A 299 3.96 2.39 0.15
C GLU A 299 4.02 1.00 0.76
N VAL A 300 2.87 0.29 0.83
CA VAL A 300 2.83 -1.10 1.32
C VAL A 300 3.42 -2.03 0.28
N GLY A 301 3.22 -1.73 -1.01
CA GLY A 301 3.71 -2.54 -2.11
C GLY A 301 2.89 -3.81 -2.36
N LYS A 302 1.77 -4.00 -1.65
CA LYS A 302 0.86 -5.13 -1.78
C LYS A 302 -0.59 -4.66 -1.64
N LEU A 303 -1.50 -5.26 -2.41
CA LEU A 303 -2.94 -5.15 -2.25
C LEU A 303 -3.53 -6.56 -2.15
N SER A 304 -4.15 -6.91 -1.02
CA SER A 304 -4.78 -8.21 -0.80
C SER A 304 -6.15 -8.30 -1.45
N ASP A 305 -6.68 -9.52 -1.59
CA ASP A 305 -8.00 -9.75 -2.23
C ASP A 305 -9.16 -8.98 -1.57
N ASP A 306 -9.13 -8.82 -0.24
CA ASP A 306 -10.13 -8.04 0.50
C ASP A 306 -10.17 -6.58 0.04
N SER A 307 -9.01 -5.93 -0.05
CA SER A 307 -8.87 -4.54 -0.51
C SER A 307 -9.07 -4.43 -2.03
N LEU A 308 -8.75 -5.49 -2.77
CA LEU A 308 -8.92 -5.58 -4.22
C LEU A 308 -10.40 -5.48 -4.62
N ASN A 309 -11.34 -5.94 -3.79
CA ASN A 309 -12.78 -5.76 -4.03
C ASN A 309 -13.19 -4.28 -4.06
N SER A 310 -12.72 -3.49 -3.09
CA SER A 310 -12.97 -2.05 -3.06
C SER A 310 -12.30 -1.34 -4.24
N PHE A 311 -11.06 -1.72 -4.56
CA PHE A 311 -10.33 -1.17 -5.69
C PHE A 311 -11.02 -1.43 -7.04
N VAL A 312 -11.45 -2.67 -7.29
CA VAL A 312 -12.20 -3.03 -8.51
C VAL A 312 -13.53 -2.29 -8.58
N PHE A 313 -14.22 -2.10 -7.44
CA PHE A 313 -15.44 -1.30 -7.38
C PHE A 313 -15.18 0.15 -7.81
N GLU A 314 -14.10 0.77 -7.34
CA GLU A 314 -13.74 2.15 -7.74
C GLU A 314 -13.31 2.24 -9.21
N LEU A 315 -12.60 1.23 -9.73
CA LEU A 315 -12.28 1.12 -11.16
C LEU A 315 -13.52 0.98 -12.05
N ASN A 316 -14.67 0.57 -11.51
CA ASN A 316 -15.94 0.58 -12.25
C ASN A 316 -16.54 2.00 -12.39
N HIS A 317 -16.21 2.90 -11.47
CA HIS A 317 -16.80 4.24 -11.37
C HIS A 317 -15.87 5.34 -11.89
N LEU A 318 -14.98 5.01 -12.83
CA LEU A 318 -14.04 5.97 -13.43
C LEU A 318 -14.78 7.08 -14.21
N ALA A 319 -14.34 8.33 -14.05
CA ALA A 319 -14.90 9.51 -14.72
C ALA A 319 -14.91 9.37 -16.26
N PRO A 320 -16.01 9.73 -16.95
CA PRO A 320 -16.18 9.49 -18.38
C PRO A 320 -15.08 10.14 -19.24
N VAL A 321 -14.90 9.57 -20.44
CA VAL A 321 -13.83 9.81 -21.42
C VAL A 321 -13.27 11.25 -21.40
N SER A 322 -12.01 11.38 -21.01
CA SER A 322 -11.21 12.59 -21.20
C SER A 322 -10.31 12.40 -22.42
N GLU A 323 -10.31 13.38 -23.34
CA GLU A 323 -9.36 13.41 -24.45
C GLU A 323 -7.92 13.63 -23.96
N GLY A 324 -6.93 13.10 -24.68
CA GLY A 324 -5.50 13.22 -24.36
C GLY A 324 -4.94 12.09 -23.50
N GLU A 325 -3.87 12.37 -22.76
CA GLU A 325 -3.12 11.39 -21.95
C GLU A 325 -3.99 10.72 -20.87
N VAL A 326 -5.00 11.43 -20.35
CA VAL A 326 -5.95 10.90 -19.36
C VAL A 326 -6.79 9.76 -19.94
N GLY A 327 -7.11 9.80 -21.23
CA GLY A 327 -7.80 8.72 -21.93
C GLY A 327 -6.97 7.43 -21.98
N VAL A 328 -5.65 7.56 -22.16
CA VAL A 328 -4.70 6.43 -22.15
C VAL A 328 -4.60 5.82 -20.74
N TYR A 329 -4.47 6.65 -19.69
CA TYR A 329 -4.45 6.16 -18.30
C TYR A 329 -5.75 5.45 -17.93
N ARG A 330 -6.90 5.93 -18.42
CA ARG A 330 -8.19 5.25 -18.26
C ARG A 330 -8.19 3.89 -18.95
N GLU A 331 -7.64 3.79 -20.16
CA GLU A 331 -7.54 2.51 -20.87
C GLU A 331 -6.67 1.50 -20.12
N TYR A 332 -5.54 1.95 -19.55
CA TYR A 332 -4.70 1.12 -18.68
C TYR A 332 -5.45 0.63 -17.44
N ALA A 333 -6.20 1.52 -16.77
CA ALA A 333 -7.01 1.16 -15.61
C ALA A 333 -8.12 0.13 -15.97
N LEU A 334 -8.76 0.28 -17.13
CA LEU A 334 -9.77 -0.66 -17.62
C LEU A 334 -9.16 -2.02 -18.00
N ASN A 335 -7.97 -2.04 -18.58
CA ASN A 335 -7.25 -3.28 -18.90
C ASN A 335 -6.81 -4.00 -17.62
N LEU A 336 -6.26 -3.26 -16.64
CA LEU A 336 -5.93 -3.80 -15.32
C LEU A 336 -7.17 -4.43 -14.66
N ARG A 337 -8.32 -3.74 -14.68
CA ARG A 337 -9.58 -4.27 -14.17
C ARG A 337 -9.98 -5.59 -14.85
N LYS A 338 -9.92 -5.64 -16.18
CA LYS A 338 -10.26 -6.86 -16.94
C LYS A 338 -9.31 -8.01 -16.59
N THR A 339 -8.02 -7.74 -16.47
CA THR A 339 -7.02 -8.73 -16.05
C THR A 339 -7.33 -9.27 -14.65
N ILE A 340 -7.62 -8.39 -13.69
CA ILE A 340 -7.95 -8.79 -12.31
C ILE A 340 -9.20 -9.69 -12.30
N HIS A 341 -10.27 -9.31 -13.02
CA HIS A 341 -11.47 -10.14 -13.12
C HIS A 341 -11.19 -11.49 -13.77
N PHE A 342 -10.35 -11.52 -14.81
CA PHE A 342 -9.96 -12.77 -15.44
C PHE A 342 -9.20 -13.66 -14.45
N LEU A 343 -8.17 -13.14 -13.78
CA LEU A 343 -7.39 -13.91 -12.81
C LEU A 343 -8.25 -14.43 -11.66
N ARG A 344 -9.18 -13.62 -11.14
CA ARG A 344 -10.15 -14.05 -10.12
C ARG A 344 -11.07 -15.16 -10.62
N SER A 345 -11.57 -15.05 -11.85
CA SER A 345 -12.41 -16.11 -12.44
C SER A 345 -11.66 -17.44 -12.60
N GLN A 346 -10.34 -17.37 -12.84
CA GLN A 346 -9.50 -18.56 -12.92
C GLN A 346 -9.12 -19.12 -11.54
N ALA A 347 -8.98 -18.25 -10.54
CA ALA A 347 -8.71 -18.63 -9.16
C ALA A 347 -9.92 -19.27 -8.48
N SER A 348 -11.15 -18.88 -8.84
CA SER A 348 -12.39 -19.44 -8.30
C SER A 348 -12.84 -20.76 -8.94
N LEU A 349 -12.04 -21.36 -9.82
CA LEU A 349 -12.38 -22.64 -10.46
C LEU A 349 -12.07 -23.80 -9.52
N ASP A 350 -13.03 -24.71 -9.32
CA ASP A 350 -12.85 -25.90 -8.47
C ASP A 350 -11.73 -26.84 -8.94
N SER A 351 -11.32 -26.72 -10.21
CA SER A 351 -10.23 -27.49 -10.81
C SER A 351 -8.83 -26.93 -10.53
N THR A 352 -8.72 -25.75 -9.89
CA THR A 352 -7.43 -25.11 -9.61
C THR A 352 -7.16 -25.06 -8.10
N ASP A 353 -5.88 -25.20 -7.73
CA ASP A 353 -5.42 -25.14 -6.33
C ASP A 353 -5.25 -23.69 -5.83
N PHE A 354 -5.84 -22.72 -6.52
CA PHE A 354 -5.77 -21.30 -6.20
C PHE A 354 -6.95 -20.90 -5.31
N CYS A 355 -6.73 -19.89 -4.45
CA CYS A 355 -7.79 -19.31 -3.62
C CYS A 355 -8.03 -17.84 -3.98
N ASP A 356 -6.98 -17.02 -3.91
CA ASP A 356 -7.12 -15.57 -4.02
C ASP A 356 -6.09 -14.96 -4.98
N VAL A 357 -6.30 -13.68 -5.33
CA VAL A 357 -5.39 -12.90 -6.18
C VAL A 357 -4.86 -11.69 -5.39
N ASP A 358 -3.54 -11.59 -5.27
CA ASP A 358 -2.88 -10.43 -4.67
C ASP A 358 -2.13 -9.64 -5.75
N LEU A 359 -2.04 -8.31 -5.58
CA LEU A 359 -1.22 -7.45 -6.43
C LEU A 359 0.03 -7.05 -5.65
N ILE A 360 1.21 -7.18 -6.26
CA ILE A 360 2.48 -6.78 -5.65
C ILE A 360 3.25 -5.85 -6.58
N ARG A 361 3.80 -4.79 -6.01
CA ARG A 361 4.74 -3.89 -6.69
C ARG A 361 6.12 -4.52 -6.75
N GLY A 362 6.70 -4.64 -7.94
CA GLY A 362 8.05 -5.17 -8.16
C GLY A 362 9.12 -4.49 -7.29
N GLY A 363 9.16 -3.16 -7.32
CA GLY A 363 10.13 -2.38 -6.56
C GLY A 363 10.06 -2.55 -5.04
N SER A 364 8.88 -2.88 -4.49
CA SER A 364 8.74 -3.13 -3.04
C SER A 364 9.40 -4.45 -2.63
N LEU A 365 9.49 -5.43 -3.53
CA LEU A 365 10.23 -6.67 -3.29
C LEU A 365 11.75 -6.46 -3.24
N LEU A 366 12.27 -5.37 -3.79
CA LEU A 366 13.71 -5.02 -3.71
C LEU A 366 14.14 -4.59 -2.30
N SER A 367 13.20 -4.13 -1.47
CA SER A 367 13.47 -3.83 -0.05
C SER A 367 13.81 -5.09 0.76
N LEU A 368 13.41 -6.27 0.26
CA LEU A 368 13.70 -7.56 0.85
C LEU A 368 14.97 -8.15 0.26
N GLU A 369 15.73 -8.83 1.11
CA GLU A 369 16.87 -9.66 0.70
C GLU A 369 16.41 -10.78 -0.23
N ALA A 370 17.29 -11.20 -1.15
CA ALA A 370 16.94 -12.16 -2.20
C ALA A 370 16.37 -13.47 -1.67
N GLU A 371 16.98 -14.05 -0.63
CA GLU A 371 16.51 -15.29 -0.01
C GLU A 371 15.14 -15.12 0.67
N THR A 372 14.94 -14.00 1.36
CA THR A 372 13.68 -13.63 2.01
C THR A 372 12.56 -13.46 0.99
N ARG A 373 12.84 -12.83 -0.16
CA ARG A 373 11.91 -12.68 -1.27
C ARG A 373 11.43 -14.04 -1.79
N ILE A 374 12.36 -14.96 -2.04
CA ILE A 374 12.04 -16.31 -2.53
C ILE A 374 11.19 -17.06 -1.50
N ARG A 375 11.53 -16.95 -0.20
CA ARG A 375 10.80 -17.61 0.89
C ARG A 375 9.36 -17.12 0.98
N VAL A 376 9.16 -15.79 0.97
CA VAL A 376 7.84 -15.16 1.02
C VAL A 376 7.01 -15.57 -0.21
N LEU A 377 7.59 -15.48 -1.41
CA LEU A 377 6.87 -15.82 -2.64
C LEU A 377 6.47 -17.30 -2.69
N ARG A 378 7.38 -18.21 -2.34
CA ARG A 378 7.09 -19.66 -2.34
C ARG A 378 6.11 -20.08 -1.25
N LYS A 379 6.09 -19.37 -0.13
CA LYS A 379 5.17 -19.65 0.97
C LYS A 379 3.74 -19.25 0.60
N ASN A 380 3.56 -18.05 0.03
CA ASN A 380 2.23 -17.46 -0.14
C ASN A 380 1.64 -17.67 -1.54
N TYR A 381 2.48 -17.85 -2.58
CA TYR A 381 2.04 -17.87 -3.98
C TYR A 381 2.43 -19.14 -4.73
N ASN A 382 1.53 -19.62 -5.60
CA ASN A 382 1.79 -20.74 -6.50
C ASN A 382 2.25 -20.29 -7.89
N VAL A 383 1.68 -19.18 -8.41
CA VAL A 383 1.99 -18.65 -9.74
C VAL A 383 2.19 -17.15 -9.63
N VAL A 384 3.25 -16.68 -10.28
CA VAL A 384 3.55 -15.25 -10.44
C VAL A 384 3.17 -14.86 -11.86
N VAL A 385 2.43 -13.77 -12.03
CA VAL A 385 2.08 -13.20 -13.34
C VAL A 385 2.64 -11.79 -13.42
N SER A 386 3.51 -11.51 -14.40
CA SER A 386 3.97 -10.16 -14.69
C SER A 386 3.23 -9.60 -15.91
N LEU A 387 2.55 -8.45 -15.73
CA LEU A 387 1.82 -7.79 -16.81
C LEU A 387 2.70 -7.00 -17.78
N ILE A 388 3.83 -6.53 -17.28
CA ILE A 388 4.72 -5.60 -17.96
C ILE A 388 6.12 -6.19 -17.87
N PRO A 389 6.97 -6.04 -18.90
CA PRO A 389 8.39 -6.33 -18.75
C PRO A 389 8.95 -5.44 -17.66
N SER A 390 9.41 -6.08 -16.59
CA SER A 390 10.00 -5.44 -15.42
C SER A 390 10.98 -4.36 -15.85
N THR A 391 10.92 -3.18 -15.20
CA THR A 391 12.00 -2.18 -15.34
C THR A 391 13.33 -2.84 -14.99
N TYR A 392 14.46 -2.27 -15.43
CA TYR A 392 15.78 -2.83 -15.10
C TYR A 392 15.98 -3.03 -13.58
N GLU A 393 15.37 -2.16 -12.77
CA GLU A 393 15.37 -2.29 -11.31
C GLU A 393 14.49 -3.47 -10.85
N ASP A 394 13.26 -3.58 -11.36
CA ASP A 394 12.35 -4.70 -11.06
C ASP A 394 12.88 -6.06 -11.57
N GLN A 395 13.75 -6.09 -12.59
CA GLN A 395 14.41 -7.30 -13.05
C GLN A 395 15.35 -7.87 -11.99
N GLN A 396 15.98 -7.03 -11.16
CA GLN A 396 16.76 -7.49 -9.99
C GLN A 396 15.87 -8.12 -8.92
N ALA A 397 14.55 -7.90 -9.00
CA ALA A 397 13.60 -8.60 -8.16
C ALA A 397 13.50 -10.09 -8.58
N SER A 398 13.48 -10.34 -9.89
CA SER A 398 13.28 -11.67 -10.48
C SER A 398 14.46 -12.61 -10.21
N ASP A 399 14.14 -13.82 -9.74
CA ASP A 399 15.11 -14.89 -9.53
C ASP A 399 14.63 -16.17 -10.22
N SER A 400 15.57 -16.95 -10.77
CA SER A 400 15.38 -18.32 -11.24
C SER A 400 14.63 -19.24 -10.26
N GLN A 401 14.69 -18.93 -8.97
CA GLN A 401 14.08 -19.70 -7.90
C GLN A 401 12.62 -19.31 -7.58
N TRP A 402 12.04 -18.34 -8.29
CA TRP A 402 10.66 -17.95 -8.11
C TRP A 402 9.68 -19.12 -8.36
N PRO A 403 8.46 -19.06 -7.79
CA PRO A 403 7.36 -19.91 -8.24
C PRO A 403 7.14 -19.75 -9.75
N PRO A 404 6.48 -20.73 -10.42
CA PRO A 404 6.16 -20.66 -11.84
C PRO A 404 5.74 -19.25 -12.28
N HIS A 405 6.56 -18.64 -13.15
CA HIS A 405 6.42 -17.26 -13.56
C HIS A 405 5.88 -17.17 -14.99
N LEU A 406 4.78 -16.46 -15.14
CA LEU A 406 4.12 -16.17 -16.41
C LEU A 406 4.33 -14.70 -16.78
N GLY A 407 4.85 -14.47 -17.97
CA GLY A 407 5.21 -13.14 -18.46
C GLY A 407 6.72 -12.98 -18.61
N PRO A 408 7.19 -11.89 -19.23
CA PRO A 408 8.62 -11.65 -19.41
C PRO A 408 9.26 -11.11 -18.12
N PRO A 409 10.12 -11.87 -17.42
CA PRO A 409 10.85 -11.36 -16.24
C PRO A 409 11.92 -10.34 -16.60
N ILE A 410 12.37 -10.33 -17.85
CA ILE A 410 13.53 -9.57 -18.29
C ILE A 410 13.10 -8.27 -18.98
N SER A 411 13.77 -7.18 -18.65
CA SER A 411 13.51 -5.85 -19.23
C SER A 411 13.76 -5.84 -20.74
N GLU A 412 14.67 -6.69 -21.22
CA GLU A 412 15.03 -6.83 -22.63
C GLU A 412 13.86 -7.31 -23.51
N ALA A 413 12.85 -7.95 -22.94
CA ALA A 413 11.64 -8.33 -23.68
C ALA A 413 10.82 -7.12 -24.16
N ASN A 414 10.96 -5.97 -23.49
CA ASN A 414 10.37 -4.70 -23.94
C ASN A 414 11.26 -3.94 -24.94
N SER A 415 12.48 -4.40 -25.16
CA SER A 415 13.38 -3.69 -26.05
C SER A 415 12.82 -3.66 -27.47
N PRO A 416 12.98 -2.55 -28.21
CA PRO A 416 12.64 -2.53 -29.63
C PRO A 416 13.36 -3.63 -30.43
N TRP A 417 14.52 -4.09 -29.94
CA TRP A 417 15.24 -5.24 -30.48
C TRP A 417 14.48 -6.56 -30.34
N PHE A 418 13.85 -6.80 -29.19
CA PHE A 418 13.03 -7.99 -28.99
C PHE A 418 11.77 -7.95 -29.86
N GLY A 419 11.11 -6.79 -29.96
CA GLY A 419 10.00 -6.58 -30.90
C GLY A 419 10.40 -6.89 -32.34
N PHE A 420 11.56 -6.39 -32.78
CA PHE A 420 12.12 -6.72 -34.09
C PHE A 420 12.45 -8.21 -34.25
N PHE A 421 13.02 -8.84 -33.21
CA PHE A 421 13.32 -10.28 -33.19
C PHE A 421 12.05 -11.12 -33.33
N ILE A 422 10.98 -10.82 -32.60
CA ILE A 422 9.70 -11.52 -32.71
C ILE A 422 9.12 -11.39 -34.12
N SER A 423 9.14 -10.19 -34.70
CA SER A 423 8.72 -9.99 -36.09
C SER A 423 9.58 -10.79 -37.09
N CYS A 424 10.88 -10.89 -36.86
CA CYS A 424 11.79 -11.71 -37.67
C CYS A 424 11.50 -13.21 -37.55
N VAL A 425 11.30 -13.72 -36.33
CA VAL A 425 10.94 -15.12 -36.07
C VAL A 425 9.60 -15.47 -36.68
N ALA A 426 8.59 -14.60 -36.53
CA ALA A 426 7.28 -14.79 -37.12
C ALA A 426 7.37 -14.87 -38.65
N SER A 427 8.13 -13.97 -39.28
CA SER A 427 8.37 -13.96 -40.72
C SER A 427 9.08 -15.23 -41.21
N ASN A 428 10.10 -15.69 -40.49
CA ASN A 428 10.86 -16.90 -40.83
C ASN A 428 10.05 -18.19 -40.65
N THR A 429 9.14 -18.22 -39.68
CA THR A 429 8.28 -19.40 -39.41
C THR A 429 7.24 -19.59 -40.52
N ILE A 430 6.74 -18.50 -41.09
CA ILE A 430 5.76 -18.51 -42.18
C ILE A 430 6.41 -18.82 -43.53
N GLN A 431 7.67 -18.44 -43.75
CA GLN A 431 8.40 -18.92 -44.93
C GLN A 431 8.59 -20.45 -44.94
N ARG A 432 8.58 -21.10 -43.78
CA ARG A 432 8.70 -22.58 -43.64
C ARG A 432 7.38 -23.33 -43.73
N LYS A 433 6.26 -22.74 -43.32
CA LYS A 433 4.91 -23.32 -43.48
C LYS A 433 4.24 -22.57 -44.63
N GLN A 434 4.08 -23.19 -45.80
CA GLN A 434 3.38 -22.64 -46.98
C GLN A 434 1.87 -22.37 -46.75
N ASN A 435 1.50 -21.75 -45.63
CA ASN A 435 0.16 -21.29 -45.33
C ASN A 435 0.13 -19.77 -45.54
N HIS A 436 -0.44 -19.36 -46.67
CA HIS A 436 -0.66 -17.96 -47.06
C HIS A 436 -1.76 -17.24 -46.27
N SER A 437 -2.07 -17.66 -45.04
CA SER A 437 -3.23 -17.16 -44.29
C SER A 437 -2.88 -16.41 -43.00
N ILE A 438 -1.59 -16.17 -42.72
CA ILE A 438 -1.17 -15.38 -41.55
C ILE A 438 -0.30 -14.24 -42.07
N ASP A 439 -0.89 -13.05 -42.19
CA ASP A 439 -0.15 -11.83 -42.52
C ASP A 439 0.67 -11.40 -41.30
N VAL A 440 2.00 -11.49 -41.39
CA VAL A 440 2.87 -10.86 -40.40
C VAL A 440 2.87 -9.36 -40.65
N LEU A 441 2.56 -8.62 -39.60
CA LEU A 441 2.57 -7.16 -39.62
C LEU A 441 3.98 -6.65 -39.99
N PRO A 442 4.12 -5.91 -41.10
CA PRO A 442 5.42 -5.43 -41.55
C PRO A 442 6.05 -4.54 -40.48
N THR A 443 7.29 -4.85 -40.12
CA THR A 443 8.09 -4.08 -39.16
C THR A 443 9.34 -3.56 -39.86
N LEU A 444 9.65 -2.28 -39.68
CA LEU A 444 10.82 -1.63 -40.29
C LEU A 444 11.66 -0.96 -39.21
N LEU A 445 12.96 -1.24 -39.18
CA LEU A 445 13.92 -0.55 -38.35
C LEU A 445 14.74 0.41 -39.21
N THR A 446 14.72 1.70 -38.88
CA THR A 446 15.48 2.73 -39.59
C THR A 446 16.54 3.36 -38.69
N THR A 447 17.74 3.56 -39.23
CA THR A 447 18.86 4.15 -38.50
C THR A 447 18.73 5.67 -38.38
N CYS A 448 19.27 6.24 -37.31
CA CYS A 448 19.34 7.69 -37.11
C CYS A 448 19.97 8.40 -38.33
N GLY A 449 19.43 9.55 -38.69
CA GLY A 449 19.85 10.36 -39.84
C GLY A 449 19.28 9.93 -41.20
N THR A 450 18.46 8.87 -41.26
CA THR A 450 17.77 8.49 -42.49
C THR A 450 16.54 9.36 -42.75
N ARG A 451 16.34 9.79 -44.00
CA ARG A 451 15.17 10.57 -44.39
C ARG A 451 14.21 9.73 -45.21
N ILE A 452 13.03 9.47 -44.66
CA ILE A 452 11.94 8.77 -45.32
C ILE A 452 11.17 9.78 -46.18
N SER A 453 11.30 9.67 -47.50
CA SER A 453 10.60 10.56 -48.45
C SER A 453 9.27 10.00 -48.93
N ARG A 454 9.08 8.68 -48.83
CA ARG A 454 7.87 7.96 -49.26
C ARG A 454 7.63 6.77 -48.35
N LEU A 455 6.37 6.44 -48.17
CA LEU A 455 5.97 5.28 -47.39
C LEU A 455 6.40 3.98 -48.14
N PRO A 456 7.18 3.09 -47.52
CA PRO A 456 7.63 1.84 -48.12
C PRO A 456 6.47 1.00 -48.66
N SER A 457 6.68 0.28 -49.76
CA SER A 457 5.66 -0.59 -50.37
C SER A 457 4.95 -1.54 -49.41
N PRO A 458 5.61 -2.21 -48.44
CA PRO A 458 4.91 -3.11 -47.51
C PRO A 458 4.03 -2.38 -46.49
N LEU A 459 4.21 -1.07 -46.30
CA LEU A 459 3.46 -0.28 -45.32
C LEU A 459 2.28 0.47 -45.96
N ARG A 460 2.10 0.38 -47.29
CA ARG A 460 1.04 1.09 -48.01
C ARG A 460 -0.33 0.49 -47.69
N GLY A 461 -1.33 1.36 -47.48
CA GLY A 461 -2.71 0.95 -47.18
C GLY A 461 -3.02 0.85 -45.67
N ILE A 462 -2.02 1.07 -44.82
CA ILE A 462 -2.19 1.13 -43.36
C ILE A 462 -2.51 2.56 -42.93
N SER A 463 -3.50 2.70 -42.04
CA SER A 463 -3.97 3.99 -41.53
C SER A 463 -3.16 4.50 -40.34
N ARG A 464 -2.60 3.60 -39.52
CA ARG A 464 -1.89 3.94 -38.27
C ARG A 464 -0.61 3.16 -38.08
N PHE A 465 0.40 3.86 -37.58
CA PHE A 465 1.73 3.32 -37.32
C PHE A 465 2.08 3.49 -35.84
N TRP A 466 2.80 2.52 -35.31
CA TRP A 466 3.40 2.54 -33.99
C TRP A 466 4.90 2.84 -34.15
N LEU A 467 5.32 4.02 -33.71
CA LEU A 467 6.71 4.49 -33.83
C LEU A 467 7.39 4.40 -32.47
N THR A 468 8.49 3.65 -32.38
CA THR A 468 9.29 3.54 -31.16
C THR A 468 10.69 4.05 -31.41
N ALA A 469 10.98 5.26 -30.94
CA ALA A 469 12.33 5.80 -30.87
C ALA A 469 13.10 5.14 -29.72
N TRP A 470 14.40 4.90 -29.89
CA TRP A 470 15.20 4.30 -28.82
C TRP A 470 15.24 5.21 -27.59
N GLY A 471 14.86 4.66 -26.43
CA GLY A 471 14.83 5.40 -25.16
C GLY A 471 13.58 6.25 -24.94
N HIS A 472 12.60 6.19 -25.85
CA HIS A 472 11.32 6.88 -25.72
C HIS A 472 10.15 5.89 -25.81
N ASP A 473 9.03 6.27 -25.18
CA ASP A 473 7.78 5.54 -25.32
C ASP A 473 7.28 5.57 -26.76
N ALA A 474 6.53 4.54 -27.11
CA ALA A 474 6.00 4.43 -28.45
C ALA A 474 4.85 5.40 -28.70
N VAL A 475 4.82 5.97 -29.90
CA VAL A 475 3.81 6.94 -30.32
C VAL A 475 2.99 6.35 -31.47
N VAL A 476 1.66 6.41 -31.33
CA VAL A 476 0.74 6.05 -32.40
C VAL A 476 0.53 7.25 -33.31
N VAL A 477 0.83 7.10 -34.60
CA VAL A 477 0.76 8.17 -35.60
C VAL A 477 -0.12 7.75 -36.78
N ASP A 478 -1.02 8.63 -37.20
CA ASP A 478 -1.82 8.44 -38.41
C ASP A 478 -0.95 8.55 -39.67
N SER A 479 -1.36 7.87 -40.74
CA SER A 479 -0.62 7.83 -42.01
C SER A 479 -0.35 9.20 -42.64
N THR A 480 -1.16 10.20 -42.33
CA THR A 480 -1.01 11.59 -42.79
C THR A 480 0.19 12.29 -42.17
N ASN A 481 0.43 12.06 -40.87
CA ASN A 481 1.50 12.68 -40.10
C ASN A 481 2.74 11.78 -39.96
N PHE A 482 2.67 10.56 -40.49
CA PHE A 482 3.77 9.59 -40.40
C PHE A 482 5.11 10.16 -40.85
N LEU A 483 5.18 10.79 -42.03
CA LEU A 483 6.44 11.26 -42.59
C LEU A 483 7.05 12.40 -41.77
N THR A 484 6.24 13.29 -41.20
CA THR A 484 6.75 14.39 -40.38
C THR A 484 7.28 13.84 -39.06
N THR A 485 6.46 13.07 -38.33
CA THR A 485 6.84 12.57 -37.01
C THR A 485 7.99 11.55 -37.08
N ALA A 486 8.00 10.64 -38.06
CA ALA A 486 9.08 9.68 -38.20
C ALA A 486 10.41 10.35 -38.57
N ASN A 487 10.40 11.35 -39.47
CA ASN A 487 11.63 12.06 -39.84
C ASN A 487 12.15 12.91 -38.67
N ASP A 488 11.28 13.52 -37.89
CA ASP A 488 11.69 14.30 -36.70
C ASP A 488 12.33 13.39 -35.64
N MET A 489 11.75 12.22 -35.37
CA MET A 489 12.33 11.23 -34.45
C MET A 489 13.67 10.67 -34.96
N LEU A 490 13.82 10.51 -36.28
CA LEU A 490 15.06 10.02 -36.90
C LEU A 490 16.22 11.01 -36.83
N LEU A 491 15.98 12.27 -36.49
CA LEU A 491 17.06 13.24 -36.25
C LEU A 491 17.82 12.96 -34.95
N SER A 492 17.15 12.38 -33.94
CA SER A 492 17.73 12.15 -32.61
C SER A 492 18.10 10.69 -32.36
N SER A 493 17.34 9.73 -32.91
CA SER A 493 17.48 8.31 -32.54
C SER A 493 17.07 7.36 -33.69
N PRO A 494 17.52 6.09 -33.67
CA PRO A 494 16.94 5.07 -34.54
C PRO A 494 15.47 4.82 -34.14
N VAL A 495 14.63 4.50 -35.13
CA VAL A 495 13.19 4.33 -34.93
C VAL A 495 12.74 2.97 -35.45
N LEU A 496 12.03 2.23 -34.60
CA LEU A 496 11.28 1.03 -34.97
C LEU A 496 9.88 1.45 -35.40
N ILE A 497 9.48 1.01 -36.59
CA ILE A 497 8.20 1.32 -37.22
C ILE A 497 7.40 0.03 -37.32
N GLN A 498 6.28 -0.02 -36.62
CA GLN A 498 5.35 -1.14 -36.60
C GLN A 498 3.96 -0.70 -37.05
N VAL A 499 3.15 -1.66 -37.49
CA VAL A 499 1.76 -1.40 -37.89
C VAL A 499 0.86 -1.48 -36.66
N PHE A 500 0.01 -0.47 -36.48
CA PHE A 500 -0.97 -0.46 -35.41
C PHE A 500 -2.36 -0.81 -35.96
N LEU A 501 -2.82 -2.03 -35.64
CA LEU A 501 -4.20 -2.44 -35.90
C LEU A 501 -5.00 -2.27 -34.62
N ARG A 502 -5.94 -1.32 -34.60
CA ARG A 502 -6.95 -1.27 -33.54
C ARG A 502 -7.93 -2.41 -33.81
N SER A 503 -8.06 -3.37 -32.89
CA SER A 503 -9.18 -4.32 -32.98
C SER A 503 -10.47 -3.49 -32.87
N THR A 504 -11.29 -3.55 -33.91
CA THR A 504 -12.62 -2.91 -33.91
C THR A 504 -13.60 -3.73 -33.12
#